data_AF-K9AWH7-F1
#
_entry.id   AF-K9AWH7-F1
#
_cell.length_a   1.000
_cell.length_b   1.000
_cell.length_c   1.000
_cell.angle_alpha   90.00
_cell.angle_beta   90.00
_cell.angle_gamma   90.00
#
_symmetry.space_group_name_H-M   'P 1'
#
loop_
_entity.id
_entity.type
_entity.pdbx_description
1 polymer ?
#
loop_
_entity_poly.entity_id
_entity_poly.type
_entity_poly.pdbx_seq_one_letter_code
_entity_poly.pdbx_strand_id
1 'polypeptide(L)'
;MVNYNLAQNMENDRGSRRFEDELVELSSIKDVNYERVAEFKQLLGTHVNTENFLKARGFMRQGKLTIVGLLLFSDNISVYLPSALIRFTRYEGTKETSGARLNVVKDVTFDKALPTAIREAKAFIKTQLRDYTFLGKEGKFVTLVEYPEFAWFEGMINAIIHRKYENIGDHIRIKMFDDRLEIISPGAFPDAISLANIRDERYSRNPKLAASIRLNKGDRESKNGVERIYSVMKENFMNEPIYSEPYHNSVCLTLRNNIKERKLRKILP
;
A
#
# COMPACT_ATOMS: atom_id res chain seq x y z
N MET A 1 1.93 -5.27 35.15
CA MET A 1 2.08 -6.17 33.98
C MET A 1 2.01 -5.40 32.63
N VAL A 2 2.48 -4.14 32.57
CA VAL A 2 2.31 -3.24 31.40
C VAL A 2 3.64 -2.86 30.73
N ASN A 3 4.78 -3.21 31.33
CA ASN A 3 6.11 -2.73 30.87
C ASN A 3 6.86 -3.65 29.91
N TYR A 4 6.36 -4.84 29.57
CA TYR A 4 7.10 -5.77 28.70
C TYR A 4 6.94 -5.44 27.19
N ASN A 5 5.77 -4.92 26.79
CA ASN A 5 5.49 -4.60 25.38
C ASN A 5 6.11 -3.26 24.91
N LEU A 6 6.35 -2.32 25.82
CA LEU A 6 7.02 -1.05 25.47
C LEU A 6 8.52 -1.26 25.21
N ALA A 7 9.19 -2.12 25.99
CA ALA A 7 10.62 -2.40 25.83
C ALA A 7 10.96 -3.07 24.49
N GLN A 8 10.13 -4.01 24.03
CA GLN A 8 10.30 -4.67 22.72
C GLN A 8 10.09 -3.71 21.53
N ASN A 9 9.20 -2.72 21.65
CA ASN A 9 9.06 -1.69 20.63
C ASN A 9 10.28 -0.75 20.60
N MET A 10 10.91 -0.49 21.75
CA MET A 10 12.08 0.38 21.88
C MET A 10 13.39 -0.24 21.35
N GLU A 11 13.53 -1.57 21.43
CA GLU A 11 14.73 -2.26 20.93
C GLU A 11 14.79 -2.33 19.40
N ASN A 12 13.65 -2.40 18.71
CA ASN A 12 13.61 -2.53 17.25
C ASN A 12 13.88 -1.23 16.47
N ASP A 13 13.68 -0.06 17.09
CA ASP A 13 13.86 1.24 16.41
C ASP A 13 15.28 1.84 16.54
N ARG A 14 16.17 1.25 17.35
CA ARG A 14 17.51 1.83 17.66
C ARG A 14 18.74 1.02 17.23
N GLY A 15 18.60 0.08 16.31
CA GLY A 15 19.76 -0.62 15.70
C GLY A 15 19.76 -2.15 15.87
N SER A 16 18.68 -2.72 16.41
CA SER A 16 18.40 -4.16 16.32
C SER A 16 17.98 -4.56 14.90
N ARG A 17 18.09 -5.86 14.58
CA ARG A 17 17.69 -6.42 13.28
C ARG A 17 16.29 -5.93 12.89
N ARG A 18 16.16 -5.39 11.68
CA ARG A 18 14.85 -5.03 11.11
C ARG A 18 14.03 -6.31 10.93
N PHE A 19 12.74 -6.27 11.22
CA PHE A 19 11.86 -7.41 11.01
C PHE A 19 11.88 -7.91 9.56
N GLU A 20 12.00 -7.00 8.58
CA GLU A 20 12.12 -7.38 7.17
C GLU A 20 13.32 -8.32 6.88
N ASP A 21 14.34 -8.32 7.75
CA ASP A 21 15.56 -9.13 7.65
C ASP A 21 15.52 -10.43 8.46
N GLU A 22 14.48 -10.66 9.24
CA GLU A 22 14.30 -11.90 10.00
C GLU A 22 14.08 -13.10 9.07
N LEU A 23 14.53 -14.27 9.51
CA LEU A 23 14.38 -15.51 8.74
C LEU A 23 13.01 -16.12 8.99
N VAL A 24 12.38 -16.55 7.91
CA VAL A 24 11.18 -17.38 7.98
C VAL A 24 11.65 -18.82 8.15
N GLU A 25 11.67 -19.29 9.40
CA GLU A 25 12.35 -20.53 9.81
C GLU A 25 11.97 -21.77 9.02
N LEU A 26 10.70 -21.88 8.61
CA LEU A 26 10.16 -23.02 7.87
C LEU A 26 10.18 -22.85 6.35
N SER A 27 10.68 -21.72 5.84
CA SER A 27 10.76 -21.44 4.41
C SER A 27 12.03 -22.03 3.78
N SER A 28 11.98 -22.23 2.47
CA SER A 28 13.10 -22.68 1.67
C SER A 28 13.06 -22.08 0.25
N ILE A 29 14.02 -22.45 -0.59
CA ILE A 29 13.98 -22.14 -2.03
C ILE A 29 12.74 -22.70 -2.74
N LYS A 30 12.08 -23.73 -2.18
CA LYS A 30 10.86 -24.31 -2.75
C LYS A 30 9.65 -23.39 -2.64
N ASP A 31 9.70 -22.43 -1.71
CA ASP A 31 8.63 -21.43 -1.51
C ASP A 31 8.78 -20.21 -2.44
N VAL A 32 9.81 -20.19 -3.28
CA VAL A 32 10.10 -19.10 -4.21
C VAL A 32 9.39 -19.33 -5.54
N ASN A 33 8.65 -18.32 -5.98
CA ASN A 33 8.18 -18.20 -7.35
C ASN A 33 9.33 -17.71 -8.25
N TYR A 34 9.87 -18.61 -9.07
CA TYR A 34 11.00 -18.35 -9.96
C TYR A 34 10.70 -17.33 -11.05
N GLU A 35 9.46 -17.23 -11.52
CA GLU A 35 9.05 -16.24 -12.53
C GLU A 35 9.17 -14.83 -11.94
N ARG A 36 8.77 -14.62 -10.68
CA ARG A 36 8.90 -13.32 -10.00
C ARG A 36 10.36 -12.91 -9.84
N VAL A 37 11.22 -13.87 -9.50
CA VAL A 37 12.66 -13.60 -9.43
C VAL A 37 13.23 -13.28 -10.81
N ALA A 38 12.78 -13.96 -11.87
CA ALA A 38 13.19 -13.69 -13.24
C ALA A 38 12.80 -12.27 -13.70
N GLU A 39 11.56 -11.84 -13.43
CA GLU A 39 11.11 -10.46 -13.67
C GLU A 39 12.03 -9.44 -12.97
N PHE A 40 12.34 -9.68 -11.70
CA PHE A 40 13.22 -8.80 -10.92
C PHE A 40 14.65 -8.75 -11.48
N LYS A 41 15.20 -9.90 -11.87
CA LYS A 41 16.52 -10.00 -12.48
C LYS A 41 16.58 -9.26 -13.81
N GLN A 42 15.52 -9.33 -14.62
CA GLN A 42 15.42 -8.59 -15.88
C GLN A 42 15.43 -7.08 -15.65
N LEU A 43 14.67 -6.58 -14.67
CA LEU A 43 14.68 -5.15 -14.30
C LEU A 43 16.07 -4.65 -13.88
N LEU A 44 16.90 -5.55 -13.34
CA LEU A 44 18.25 -5.25 -12.86
C LEU A 44 19.35 -5.58 -13.87
N GLY A 45 19.01 -6.16 -15.03
CA GLY A 45 19.99 -6.58 -16.03
C GLY A 45 20.99 -7.64 -15.53
N THR A 46 20.56 -8.57 -14.67
CA THR A 46 21.44 -9.60 -14.11
C THR A 46 21.05 -11.02 -14.51
N HIS A 47 22.05 -11.88 -14.70
CA HIS A 47 21.88 -13.26 -15.14
C HIS A 47 22.34 -14.30 -14.11
N VAL A 48 22.70 -13.89 -12.90
CA VAL A 48 23.11 -14.81 -11.81
C VAL A 48 21.99 -15.80 -11.50
N ASN A 49 22.31 -17.02 -11.04
CA ASN A 49 21.27 -17.99 -10.67
C ASN A 49 20.37 -17.46 -9.54
N THR A 50 19.14 -17.99 -9.44
CA THR A 50 18.09 -17.53 -8.51
C THR A 50 18.56 -17.50 -7.07
N GLU A 51 19.21 -18.56 -6.59
CA GLU A 51 19.62 -18.65 -5.19
C GLU A 51 20.71 -17.61 -4.86
N ASN A 52 21.70 -17.46 -5.74
CA ASN A 52 22.74 -16.44 -5.60
C ASN A 52 22.16 -15.02 -5.69
N PHE A 53 21.16 -14.79 -6.54
CA PHE A 53 20.44 -13.52 -6.59
C PHE A 53 19.79 -13.18 -5.24
N LEU A 54 19.04 -14.13 -4.68
CA LEU A 54 18.33 -13.96 -3.41
C LEU A 54 19.32 -13.74 -2.26
N LYS A 55 20.41 -14.51 -2.20
CA LYS A 55 21.47 -14.36 -1.19
C LYS A 55 22.18 -13.00 -1.30
N ALA A 56 22.61 -12.62 -2.50
CA ALA A 56 23.34 -11.38 -2.74
C ALA A 56 22.54 -10.12 -2.38
N ARG A 57 21.21 -10.17 -2.45
CA ARG A 57 20.31 -9.07 -2.06
C ARG A 57 19.76 -9.19 -0.65
N GLY A 58 20.10 -10.25 0.09
CA GLY A 58 19.62 -10.47 1.45
C GLY A 58 18.14 -10.87 1.53
N PHE A 59 17.59 -11.43 0.45
CA PHE A 59 16.25 -12.03 0.41
C PHE A 59 16.25 -13.49 0.91
N MET A 60 17.44 -14.09 1.02
CA MET A 60 17.62 -15.44 1.54
C MET A 60 18.94 -15.53 2.31
N ARG A 61 18.97 -16.24 3.43
CA ARG A 61 20.18 -16.58 4.20
C ARG A 61 20.04 -17.97 4.78
N GLN A 62 21.14 -18.72 4.84
CA GLN A 62 21.15 -20.09 5.41
C GLN A 62 20.07 -21.01 4.80
N GLY A 63 19.77 -20.85 3.51
CA GLY A 63 18.75 -21.63 2.79
C GLY A 63 17.29 -21.22 3.08
N LYS A 64 17.07 -20.22 3.94
CA LYS A 64 15.76 -19.71 4.37
C LYS A 64 15.49 -18.32 3.81
N LEU A 65 14.25 -18.03 3.45
CA LEU A 65 13.85 -16.68 3.05
C LEU A 65 13.89 -15.72 4.24
N THR A 66 14.25 -14.47 3.97
CA THR A 66 13.93 -13.39 4.90
C THR A 66 12.46 -12.98 4.74
N ILE A 67 11.90 -12.25 5.71
CA ILE A 67 10.53 -11.71 5.60
C ILE A 67 10.35 -10.93 4.30
N VAL A 68 11.28 -10.04 3.93
CA VAL A 68 11.21 -9.32 2.65
C VAL A 68 11.31 -10.26 1.45
N GLY A 69 12.13 -11.32 1.52
CA GLY A 69 12.24 -12.30 0.45
C GLY A 69 10.94 -13.07 0.24
N LEU A 70 10.29 -13.47 1.33
CA LEU A 70 8.97 -14.10 1.31
C LEU A 70 7.93 -13.17 0.69
N LEU A 71 7.84 -11.93 1.17
CA LEU A 71 6.86 -10.94 0.70
C LEU A 71 7.00 -10.60 -0.79
N LEU A 72 8.21 -10.62 -1.33
CA LEU A 72 8.48 -10.25 -2.72
C LEU A 72 8.35 -11.42 -3.70
N PHE A 73 8.66 -12.64 -3.26
CA PHE A 73 8.90 -13.76 -4.18
C PHE A 73 8.13 -15.04 -3.84
N SER A 74 7.33 -15.09 -2.76
CA SER A 74 6.49 -16.25 -2.46
C SER A 74 5.03 -15.97 -2.75
N ASP A 75 4.32 -16.97 -3.29
CA ASP A 75 2.85 -16.95 -3.39
C ASP A 75 2.17 -17.64 -2.19
N ASN A 76 2.95 -18.26 -1.29
CA ASN A 76 2.45 -18.92 -0.09
C ASN A 76 2.64 -18.04 1.16
N ILE A 77 2.54 -16.71 1.02
CA ILE A 77 2.77 -15.77 2.13
C ILE A 77 1.85 -16.07 3.30
N SER A 78 0.58 -16.40 3.02
CA SER A 78 -0.44 -16.65 4.04
C SER A 78 -0.12 -17.80 5.01
N VAL A 79 0.74 -18.74 4.61
CA VAL A 79 1.23 -19.83 5.49
C VAL A 79 2.11 -19.29 6.62
N TYR A 80 2.89 -18.24 6.35
CA TYR A 80 3.90 -17.72 7.27
C TYR A 80 3.49 -16.38 7.89
N LEU A 81 2.80 -15.53 7.11
CA LEU A 81 2.31 -14.21 7.49
C LEU A 81 0.84 -14.06 7.03
N PRO A 82 -0.13 -14.68 7.74
CA PRO A 82 -1.54 -14.71 7.32
C PRO A 82 -2.18 -13.33 7.08
N SER A 83 -1.68 -12.28 7.72
CA SER A 83 -2.20 -10.91 7.59
C SER A 83 -1.44 -10.04 6.59
N ALA A 84 -0.40 -10.55 5.95
CA ALA A 84 0.36 -9.83 4.92
C ALA A 84 -0.40 -9.85 3.57
N LEU A 85 -1.59 -9.27 3.58
CA LEU A 85 -2.49 -9.17 2.44
C LEU A 85 -3.05 -7.75 2.29
N ILE A 86 -3.58 -7.47 1.11
CA ILE A 86 -4.34 -6.26 0.79
C ILE A 86 -5.81 -6.66 0.69
N ARG A 87 -6.69 -6.04 1.48
CA ARG A 87 -8.14 -6.23 1.37
C ARG A 87 -8.78 -4.96 0.87
N PHE A 88 -9.58 -5.08 -0.18
CA PHE A 88 -10.44 -4.02 -0.67
C PHE A 88 -11.88 -4.30 -0.27
N THR A 89 -12.57 -3.31 0.31
CA THR A 89 -14.00 -3.41 0.63
C THR A 89 -14.74 -2.18 0.12
N ARG A 90 -15.80 -2.39 -0.65
CA ARG A 90 -16.71 -1.33 -1.10
C ARG A 90 -17.98 -1.35 -0.27
N TYR A 91 -18.34 -0.18 0.24
CA TYR A 91 -19.57 0.05 0.99
C TYR A 91 -20.54 0.91 0.16
N GLU A 92 -21.83 0.61 0.27
CA GLU A 92 -22.89 1.48 -0.23
C GLU A 92 -23.19 2.59 0.77
N GLY A 93 -23.20 3.85 0.34
CA GLY A 93 -23.33 5.00 1.23
C GLY A 93 -22.00 5.48 1.83
N THR A 94 -22.09 6.29 2.87
CA THR A 94 -20.93 7.01 3.46
C THR A 94 -20.50 6.50 4.83
N LYS A 95 -21.17 5.48 5.37
CA LYS A 95 -20.88 4.89 6.68
C LYS A 95 -20.79 3.38 6.58
N GLU A 96 -19.89 2.78 7.35
CA GLU A 96 -19.86 1.34 7.56
C GLU A 96 -21.01 0.92 8.46
N THR A 97 -21.77 -0.11 8.06
CA THR A 97 -22.88 -0.66 8.83
C THR A 97 -22.77 -2.17 8.91
N SER A 98 -23.34 -2.76 9.96
CA SER A 98 -23.18 -4.17 10.30
C SER A 98 -24.51 -4.85 10.64
N GLY A 99 -24.48 -6.17 10.80
CA GLY A 99 -25.65 -6.98 11.09
C GLY A 99 -26.67 -6.95 9.96
N ALA A 100 -27.96 -6.83 10.29
CA ALA A 100 -29.06 -6.78 9.31
C ALA A 100 -28.99 -5.59 8.34
N ARG A 101 -28.14 -4.59 8.60
CA ARG A 101 -27.94 -3.41 7.75
C ARG A 101 -26.66 -3.48 6.92
N LEU A 102 -25.94 -4.61 6.88
CA LEU A 102 -24.66 -4.74 6.18
C LEU A 102 -24.74 -4.17 4.76
N ASN A 103 -23.87 -3.20 4.48
CA ASN A 103 -23.84 -2.44 3.23
C ASN A 103 -22.59 -2.73 2.38
N VAL A 104 -21.98 -3.91 2.57
CA VAL A 104 -20.81 -4.34 1.78
C VAL A 104 -21.28 -4.80 0.41
N VAL A 105 -20.81 -4.13 -0.63
CA VAL A 105 -21.13 -4.42 -2.04
C VAL A 105 -20.05 -5.30 -2.68
N LYS A 106 -18.81 -5.15 -2.21
CA LYS A 106 -17.65 -5.86 -2.77
C LYS A 106 -16.61 -6.08 -1.69
N ASP A 107 -16.03 -7.26 -1.65
CA ASP A 107 -14.97 -7.63 -0.72
C ASP A 107 -14.00 -8.56 -1.43
N VAL A 108 -12.75 -8.12 -1.59
CA VAL A 108 -11.72 -8.83 -2.36
C VAL A 108 -10.40 -8.75 -1.64
N THR A 109 -9.68 -9.87 -1.60
CA THR A 109 -8.38 -10.00 -0.97
C THR A 109 -7.31 -10.34 -2.01
N PHE A 110 -6.13 -9.74 -1.86
CA PHE A 110 -4.93 -10.00 -2.64
C PHE A 110 -3.82 -10.45 -1.68
N ASP A 111 -3.44 -11.72 -1.76
CA ASP A 111 -2.59 -12.42 -0.79
C ASP A 111 -1.37 -13.13 -1.43
N LYS A 112 -1.15 -12.90 -2.72
CA LYS A 112 0.06 -13.34 -3.45
C LYS A 112 1.27 -12.48 -3.10
N ALA A 113 2.43 -12.81 -3.70
CA ALA A 113 3.62 -11.97 -3.68
C ALA A 113 3.29 -10.48 -3.91
N LEU A 114 3.84 -9.58 -3.11
CA LEU A 114 3.47 -8.15 -3.12
C LEU A 114 3.51 -7.51 -4.52
N PRO A 115 4.52 -7.75 -5.40
CA PRO A 115 4.48 -7.23 -6.76
C PRO A 115 3.23 -7.65 -7.55
N THR A 116 2.81 -8.91 -7.39
CA THR A 116 1.60 -9.45 -8.01
C THR A 116 0.35 -8.86 -7.35
N ALA A 117 0.27 -8.89 -6.03
CA ALA A 117 -0.87 -8.35 -5.28
C ALA A 117 -1.09 -6.86 -5.57
N ILE A 118 -0.02 -6.07 -5.70
CA ILE A 118 -0.07 -4.64 -6.08
C ILE A 118 -0.67 -4.48 -7.48
N ARG A 119 -0.23 -5.27 -8.45
CA ARG A 119 -0.71 -5.20 -9.84
C ARG A 119 -2.18 -5.62 -9.93
N GLU A 120 -2.57 -6.69 -9.25
CA GLU A 120 -3.94 -7.18 -9.19
C GLU A 120 -4.85 -6.17 -8.47
N ALA A 121 -4.44 -5.67 -7.31
CA ALA A 121 -5.18 -4.65 -6.56
C ALA A 121 -5.34 -3.37 -7.37
N LYS A 122 -4.27 -2.89 -8.04
CA LYS A 122 -4.33 -1.72 -8.92
C LYS A 122 -5.34 -1.92 -10.04
N ALA A 123 -5.26 -3.04 -10.76
CA ALA A 123 -6.16 -3.33 -11.88
C ALA A 123 -7.61 -3.40 -11.39
N PHE A 124 -7.84 -4.08 -10.27
CA PHE A 124 -9.16 -4.22 -9.67
C PHE A 124 -9.74 -2.88 -9.20
N ILE A 125 -8.99 -2.09 -8.42
CA ILE A 125 -9.45 -0.79 -7.91
C ILE A 125 -9.85 0.13 -9.07
N LYS A 126 -9.10 0.14 -10.19
CA LYS A 126 -9.48 0.92 -11.37
C LYS A 126 -10.87 0.58 -11.90
N THR A 127 -11.29 -0.68 -11.83
CA THR A 127 -12.66 -1.09 -12.22
C THR A 127 -13.76 -0.61 -11.27
N GLN A 128 -13.39 -0.21 -10.05
CA GLN A 128 -14.34 0.25 -9.03
C GLN A 128 -14.52 1.77 -9.03
N LEU A 129 -13.63 2.50 -9.70
CA LEU A 129 -13.68 3.96 -9.81
C LEU A 129 -14.65 4.39 -10.90
N ARG A 130 -15.34 5.50 -10.65
CA ARG A 130 -16.24 6.11 -11.62
C ARG A 130 -15.49 7.07 -12.53
N ASP A 131 -15.82 7.02 -13.82
CA ASP A 131 -15.42 8.04 -14.79
C ASP A 131 -16.63 8.92 -15.12
N TYR A 132 -16.42 10.24 -15.11
CA TYR A 132 -17.46 11.22 -15.37
C TYR A 132 -17.18 11.92 -16.69
N THR A 133 -17.82 11.45 -17.76
CA THR A 133 -17.73 12.09 -19.08
C THR A 133 -18.84 13.12 -19.28
N PHE A 134 -18.50 14.26 -19.86
CA PHE A 134 -19.46 15.30 -20.26
C PHE A 134 -18.96 16.09 -21.48
N LEU A 135 -19.85 16.79 -22.16
CA LEU A 135 -19.51 17.67 -23.29
C LEU A 135 -18.97 19.00 -22.74
N GLY A 136 -17.73 19.32 -23.06
CA GLY A 136 -17.08 20.57 -22.70
C GLY A 136 -17.57 21.75 -23.55
N LYS A 137 -17.24 22.97 -23.12
CA LYS A 137 -17.66 24.22 -23.79
C LYS A 137 -17.20 24.32 -25.25
N GLU A 138 -16.13 23.62 -25.63
CA GLU A 138 -15.61 23.56 -27.00
C GLU A 138 -16.24 22.43 -27.85
N GLY A 139 -17.31 21.78 -27.38
CA GLY A 139 -17.93 20.65 -28.08
C GLY A 139 -17.10 19.36 -28.05
N LYS A 140 -16.05 19.29 -27.22
CA LYS A 140 -15.23 18.10 -26.99
C LYS A 140 -15.64 17.37 -25.72
N PHE A 141 -15.68 16.04 -25.76
CA PHE A 141 -15.91 15.25 -24.55
C PHE A 141 -14.71 15.35 -23.59
N VAL A 142 -15.00 15.59 -22.31
CA VAL A 142 -14.02 15.63 -21.22
C VAL A 142 -14.41 14.56 -20.21
N THR A 143 -13.45 13.70 -19.84
CA THR A 143 -13.62 12.67 -18.80
C THR A 143 -12.86 13.08 -17.55
N LEU A 144 -13.56 13.17 -16.42
CA LEU A 144 -12.96 13.38 -15.10
C LEU A 144 -13.00 12.08 -14.30
N VAL A 145 -11.84 11.68 -13.77
CA VAL A 145 -11.72 10.52 -12.89
C VAL A 145 -12.25 10.84 -11.48
N GLU A 146 -12.76 9.82 -10.77
CA GLU A 146 -13.21 9.94 -9.38
C GLU A 146 -12.07 10.22 -8.40
N TYR A 147 -10.90 9.63 -8.63
CA TYR A 147 -9.66 9.93 -7.92
C TYR A 147 -8.49 9.86 -8.92
N PRO A 148 -7.53 10.81 -8.87
CA PRO A 148 -6.32 10.71 -9.68
C PRO A 148 -5.57 9.40 -9.41
N GLU A 149 -5.19 8.68 -10.47
CA GLU A 149 -4.55 7.35 -10.35
C GLU A 149 -3.32 7.38 -9.44
N PHE A 150 -2.48 8.40 -9.60
CA PHE A 150 -1.28 8.57 -8.79
C PHE A 150 -1.59 8.65 -7.29
N ALA A 151 -2.65 9.37 -6.90
CA ALA A 151 -2.94 9.70 -5.51
C ALA A 151 -3.25 8.44 -4.67
N TRP A 152 -4.21 7.63 -5.14
CA TRP A 152 -4.59 6.41 -4.42
C TRP A 152 -3.54 5.29 -4.60
N PHE A 153 -2.88 5.24 -5.75
CA PHE A 153 -1.86 4.21 -5.99
C PHE A 153 -0.62 4.44 -5.13
N GLU A 154 -0.09 5.67 -5.04
CA GLU A 154 1.01 5.98 -4.13
C GLU A 154 0.59 5.82 -2.66
N GLY A 155 -0.65 6.16 -2.31
CA GLY A 155 -1.23 5.88 -1.00
C GLY A 155 -1.18 4.39 -0.63
N MET A 156 -1.57 3.51 -1.57
CA MET A 156 -1.50 2.06 -1.40
C MET A 156 -0.05 1.57 -1.28
N ILE A 157 0.86 2.06 -2.12
CA ILE A 157 2.29 1.72 -2.03
C ILE A 157 2.88 2.14 -0.68
N ASN A 158 2.58 3.35 -0.21
CA ASN A 158 3.02 3.83 1.10
C ASN A 158 2.47 2.95 2.23
N ALA A 159 1.20 2.56 2.16
CA ALA A 159 0.61 1.63 3.12
C ALA A 159 1.35 0.29 3.16
N ILE A 160 1.80 -0.23 2.01
CA ILE A 160 2.53 -1.50 1.90
C ILE A 160 3.96 -1.40 2.44
N ILE A 161 4.71 -0.38 2.05
CA ILE A 161 6.13 -0.27 2.40
C ILE A 161 6.36 0.20 3.84
N HIS A 162 5.39 0.91 4.44
CA HIS A 162 5.47 1.37 5.83
C HIS A 162 4.69 0.49 6.82
N ARG A 163 4.02 -0.58 6.36
CA ARG A 163 3.33 -1.53 7.24
C ARG A 163 4.27 -2.12 8.28
N LYS A 164 3.78 -2.24 9.51
CA LYS A 164 4.42 -3.03 10.57
C LYS A 164 4.06 -4.52 10.37
N TYR A 165 4.92 -5.27 9.67
CA TYR A 165 4.63 -6.66 9.29
C TYR A 165 4.64 -7.64 10.47
N GLU A 166 5.20 -7.23 11.60
CA GLU A 166 5.14 -7.87 12.92
C GLU A 166 3.69 -7.99 13.42
N ASN A 167 2.78 -7.13 12.95
CA ASN A 167 1.42 -7.09 13.43
C ASN A 167 0.54 -8.15 12.73
N ILE A 168 0.59 -9.38 13.24
CA ILE A 168 -0.06 -10.55 12.63
C ILE A 168 -1.59 -10.46 12.65
N GLY A 169 -2.20 -9.61 13.49
CA GLY A 169 -3.66 -9.50 13.64
C GLY A 169 -4.38 -8.56 12.67
N ASP A 170 -3.68 -7.73 11.90
CA ASP A 170 -4.31 -6.71 11.04
C ASP A 170 -3.64 -6.64 9.66
N HIS A 171 -4.39 -6.21 8.65
CA HIS A 171 -3.97 -6.20 7.25
C HIS A 171 -4.21 -4.83 6.62
N ILE A 172 -3.68 -4.62 5.42
CA ILE A 172 -3.90 -3.37 4.69
C ILE A 172 -5.35 -3.35 4.23
N ARG A 173 -6.08 -2.30 4.58
CA ARG A 173 -7.50 -2.14 4.26
C ARG A 173 -7.67 -0.95 3.34
N ILE A 174 -8.26 -1.19 2.17
CA ILE A 174 -8.68 -0.16 1.23
C ILE A 174 -10.20 -0.14 1.25
N LYS A 175 -10.79 0.85 1.92
CA LYS A 175 -12.24 0.99 2.05
C LYS A 175 -12.73 2.05 1.08
N MET A 176 -13.68 1.70 0.23
CA MET A 176 -14.30 2.63 -0.70
C MET A 176 -15.75 2.90 -0.29
N PHE A 177 -16.06 4.18 -0.07
CA PHE A 177 -17.39 4.70 0.21
C PHE A 177 -17.86 5.57 -0.96
N ASP A 178 -19.11 6.01 -0.95
CA ASP A 178 -19.63 6.89 -1.99
C ASP A 178 -18.95 8.27 -2.03
N ASP A 179 -18.35 8.73 -0.93
CA ASP A 179 -17.75 10.07 -0.82
C ASP A 179 -16.22 10.06 -0.64
N ARG A 180 -15.60 8.91 -0.37
CA ARG A 180 -14.17 8.81 -0.08
C ARG A 180 -13.59 7.42 -0.29
N LEU A 181 -12.27 7.39 -0.48
CA LEU A 181 -11.43 6.21 -0.44
C LEU A 181 -10.51 6.33 0.79
N GLU A 182 -10.52 5.33 1.66
CA GLU A 182 -9.64 5.22 2.83
C GLU A 182 -8.62 4.10 2.61
N ILE A 183 -7.35 4.39 2.83
CA ILE A 183 -6.25 3.43 2.75
C ILE A 183 -5.60 3.35 4.12
N ILE A 184 -5.75 2.22 4.79
CA ILE A 184 -5.36 2.01 6.18
C ILE A 184 -4.23 0.98 6.23
N SER A 185 -3.12 1.36 6.85
CA SER A 185 -1.97 0.50 7.10
C SER A 185 -1.83 0.18 8.59
N PRO A 186 -1.61 -1.09 8.98
CA PRO A 186 -1.30 -1.46 10.36
C PRO A 186 0.03 -0.88 10.86
N GLY A 187 0.00 -0.37 12.09
CA GLY A 187 1.12 0.27 12.78
C GLY A 187 0.96 1.80 12.84
N ALA A 188 1.40 2.39 13.95
CA ALA A 188 1.52 3.84 14.12
C ALA A 188 2.62 4.42 13.21
N PHE A 189 2.67 5.75 13.12
CA PHE A 189 3.83 6.45 12.61
C PHE A 189 5.09 6.07 13.42
N PRO A 190 6.25 5.93 12.76
CA PRO A 190 7.53 5.90 13.45
C PRO A 190 7.73 7.17 14.28
N ASP A 191 8.49 7.12 15.39
CA ASP A 191 8.69 8.28 16.28
C ASP A 191 9.21 9.55 15.58
N ALA A 192 9.98 9.38 14.50
CA ALA A 192 10.51 10.49 13.71
C ALA A 192 9.46 11.16 12.80
N ILE A 193 8.32 10.52 12.58
CA ILE A 193 7.25 10.95 11.66
C ILE A 193 6.01 11.34 12.45
N SER A 194 5.42 12.45 12.07
CA SER A 194 4.18 12.99 12.61
C SER A 194 3.33 13.54 11.48
N LEU A 195 2.05 13.80 11.77
CA LEU A 195 1.17 14.47 10.81
C LEU A 195 1.71 15.83 10.34
N ALA A 196 2.50 16.52 11.18
CA ALA A 196 3.07 17.82 10.87
C ALA A 196 4.24 17.74 9.87
N ASN A 197 4.98 16.63 9.83
CA ASN A 197 6.22 16.51 9.05
C ASN A 197 6.16 15.43 7.96
N ILE A 198 5.07 14.66 7.84
CA ILE A 198 4.91 13.56 6.89
C ILE A 198 5.13 13.95 5.41
N ARG A 199 5.00 15.24 5.10
CA ARG A 199 5.24 15.78 3.75
C ARG A 199 6.73 15.94 3.42
N ASP A 200 7.53 16.23 4.43
CA ASP A 200 8.93 16.65 4.30
C ASP A 200 9.91 15.56 4.72
N GLU A 201 9.53 14.74 5.70
CA GLU A 201 10.39 13.74 6.30
C GLU A 201 10.46 12.44 5.50
N ARG A 202 11.65 11.81 5.59
CA ARG A 202 11.97 10.61 4.84
C ARG A 202 12.35 9.49 5.77
N TYR A 203 11.40 8.61 6.05
CA TYR A 203 11.66 7.40 6.81
C TYR A 203 10.98 6.21 6.14
N SER A 204 11.70 5.09 6.02
CA SER A 204 11.10 3.82 5.62
C SER A 204 11.33 2.77 6.69
N ARG A 205 10.24 2.17 7.17
CA ARG A 205 10.26 1.05 8.12
C ARG A 205 10.85 -0.21 7.48
N ASN A 206 10.53 -0.43 6.21
CA ASN A 206 11.01 -1.57 5.43
C ASN A 206 11.82 -1.06 4.21
N PRO A 207 13.05 -0.56 4.39
CA PRO A 207 13.83 0.04 3.30
C PRO A 207 14.16 -0.93 2.16
N LYS A 208 14.42 -2.22 2.42
CA LYS A 208 14.65 -3.19 1.32
C LYS A 208 13.37 -3.46 0.55
N LEU A 209 12.25 -3.61 1.26
CA LEU A 209 10.94 -3.73 0.62
C LEU A 209 10.62 -2.48 -0.22
N ALA A 210 10.81 -1.28 0.35
CA ALA A 210 10.55 -0.01 -0.33
C ALA A 210 11.39 0.13 -1.61
N ALA A 211 12.68 -0.16 -1.56
CA ALA A 211 13.56 -0.11 -2.72
C ALA A 211 13.11 -1.11 -3.80
N SER A 212 12.73 -2.32 -3.39
CA SER A 212 12.27 -3.38 -4.28
C SER A 212 10.94 -3.03 -4.97
N ILE A 213 9.94 -2.58 -4.21
CA ILE A 213 8.64 -2.20 -4.76
C ILE A 213 8.75 -0.97 -5.68
N ARG A 214 9.56 0.04 -5.32
CA ARG A 214 9.77 1.22 -6.18
C ARG A 214 10.45 0.86 -7.50
N LEU A 215 11.44 -0.04 -7.46
CA LEU A 215 12.06 -0.59 -8.68
C LEU A 215 11.02 -1.30 -9.57
N ASN A 216 10.18 -2.16 -8.97
CA ASN A 216 9.14 -2.89 -9.71
C ASN A 216 8.07 -1.96 -10.29
N LYS A 217 7.72 -0.89 -9.57
CA LYS A 217 6.80 0.17 -10.03
C LYS A 217 7.36 0.98 -11.22
N GLY A 218 8.67 0.95 -11.44
CA GLY A 218 9.37 1.78 -12.43
C GLY A 218 9.58 3.23 -11.98
N ASP A 219 9.36 3.53 -10.69
CA ASP A 219 9.51 4.86 -10.12
C ASP A 219 10.97 5.08 -9.72
N ARG A 220 11.77 5.64 -10.63
CA ARG A 220 13.21 5.84 -10.39
C ARG A 220 13.50 6.94 -9.37
N GLU A 221 12.65 7.95 -9.21
CA GLU A 221 13.01 9.16 -8.46
C GLU A 221 11.85 9.93 -7.78
N SER A 222 10.72 9.31 -7.42
CA SER A 222 9.73 10.05 -6.60
C SER A 222 10.17 10.11 -5.14
N LYS A 223 11.11 11.03 -4.90
CA LYS A 223 11.70 11.34 -3.60
C LYS A 223 10.68 11.97 -2.63
N ASN A 224 9.50 12.43 -3.11
CA ASN A 224 8.45 13.09 -2.35
C ASN A 224 7.05 12.52 -2.71
N GLY A 225 6.84 11.21 -2.52
CA GLY A 225 5.58 10.55 -2.88
C GLY A 225 4.36 11.20 -2.23
N VAL A 226 4.44 11.53 -0.94
CA VAL A 226 3.37 12.20 -0.18
C VAL A 226 3.05 13.57 -0.77
N GLU A 227 4.05 14.44 -0.96
CA GLU A 227 3.83 15.77 -1.55
C GLU A 227 3.16 15.70 -2.92
N ARG A 228 3.57 14.74 -3.75
CA ARG A 228 2.97 14.58 -5.07
C ARG A 228 1.50 14.13 -5.01
N ILE A 229 1.07 13.41 -3.96
CA ILE A 229 -0.35 13.14 -3.72
C ILE A 229 -1.10 14.46 -3.50
N TYR A 230 -0.57 15.37 -2.68
CA TYR A 230 -1.17 16.70 -2.46
C TYR A 230 -1.24 17.51 -3.76
N SER A 231 -0.14 17.62 -4.50
CA SER A 231 -0.09 18.36 -5.75
C SER A 231 -1.09 17.83 -6.78
N VAL A 232 -1.11 16.51 -7.01
CA VAL A 232 -2.01 15.90 -8.00
C VAL A 232 -3.48 16.05 -7.61
N MET A 233 -3.81 15.95 -6.32
CA MET A 233 -5.18 16.19 -5.85
C MET A 233 -5.59 17.64 -6.08
N LYS A 234 -4.71 18.60 -5.78
CA LYS A 234 -4.95 20.02 -6.02
C LYS A 234 -5.12 20.34 -7.51
N GLU A 235 -4.25 19.82 -8.37
CA GLU A 235 -4.31 19.97 -9.83
C GLU A 235 -5.62 19.43 -10.42
N ASN A 236 -6.22 18.42 -9.79
CA ASN A 236 -7.51 17.83 -10.18
C ASN A 236 -8.71 18.48 -9.46
N PHE A 237 -8.51 19.63 -8.80
CA PHE A 237 -9.53 20.36 -8.04
C PHE A 237 -10.24 19.50 -7.00
N MET A 238 -9.51 18.57 -6.37
CA MET A 238 -10.00 17.71 -5.30
C MET A 238 -9.68 18.30 -3.93
N ASN A 239 -10.36 17.78 -2.92
CA ASN A 239 -10.03 18.07 -1.52
C ASN A 239 -8.61 17.58 -1.20
N GLU A 240 -7.95 18.27 -0.27
CA GLU A 240 -6.64 17.83 0.18
C GLU A 240 -6.70 16.42 0.81
N PRO A 241 -5.67 15.59 0.59
CA PRO A 241 -5.51 14.33 1.29
C PRO A 241 -5.48 14.54 2.81
N ILE A 242 -6.16 13.68 3.55
CA ILE A 242 -6.17 13.71 5.01
C ILE A 242 -5.46 12.47 5.54
N TYR A 243 -4.31 12.68 6.21
CA TYR A 243 -3.67 11.64 7.01
C TYR A 243 -4.17 11.70 8.45
N SER A 244 -4.35 10.53 9.05
CA SER A 244 -4.73 10.38 10.45
C SER A 244 -4.06 9.13 11.03
N GLU A 245 -4.02 9.05 12.36
CA GLU A 245 -3.52 7.89 13.08
C GLU A 245 -4.61 7.33 14.01
N PRO A 246 -5.58 6.57 13.48
CA PRO A 246 -6.65 6.02 14.31
C PRO A 246 -6.09 5.11 15.41
N TYR A 247 -6.52 5.36 16.65
CA TYR A 247 -6.18 4.57 17.85
C TYR A 247 -4.68 4.37 18.10
N HIS A 248 -3.82 5.23 17.56
CA HIS A 248 -2.35 5.13 17.66
C HIS A 248 -1.80 3.75 17.26
N ASN A 249 -2.48 3.05 16.35
CA ASN A 249 -2.10 1.70 15.93
C ASN A 249 -2.23 1.46 14.42
N SER A 250 -2.66 2.47 13.69
CA SER A 250 -2.81 2.43 12.24
C SER A 250 -2.60 3.82 11.65
N VAL A 251 -2.12 3.87 10.42
CA VAL A 251 -2.06 5.10 9.63
C VAL A 251 -3.15 5.02 8.56
N CYS A 252 -3.97 6.07 8.45
CA CYS A 252 -5.05 6.13 7.48
C CYS A 252 -4.92 7.37 6.59
N LEU A 253 -4.83 7.13 5.28
CA LEU A 253 -4.97 8.14 4.24
C LEU A 253 -6.41 8.16 3.73
N THR A 254 -7.07 9.32 3.82
CA THR A 254 -8.40 9.55 3.26
C THR A 254 -8.33 10.47 2.05
N LEU A 255 -8.85 10.01 0.92
CA LEU A 255 -9.05 10.78 -0.30
C LEU A 255 -10.55 11.02 -0.47
N ARG A 256 -10.98 12.28 -0.34
CA ARG A 256 -12.39 12.64 -0.56
C ARG A 256 -12.64 12.95 -2.02
N ASN A 257 -13.75 12.46 -2.56
CA ASN A 257 -14.24 12.92 -3.85
C ASN A 257 -15.10 14.18 -3.68
N ASN A 258 -15.42 14.85 -4.79
CA ASN A 258 -16.28 16.03 -4.82
C ASN A 258 -17.51 15.80 -5.72
N ILE A 259 -18.08 14.58 -5.70
CA ILE A 259 -19.18 14.19 -6.61
C ILE A 259 -20.38 15.14 -6.52
N LYS A 260 -20.76 15.58 -5.31
CA LYS A 260 -21.89 16.50 -5.11
C LYS A 260 -21.64 17.86 -5.76
N GLU A 261 -20.45 18.42 -5.58
CA GLU A 261 -20.03 19.68 -6.21
C GLU A 261 -19.92 19.55 -7.72
N ARG A 262 -19.49 18.38 -8.23
CA ARG A 262 -19.45 18.09 -9.67
C ARG A 262 -20.84 18.06 -10.30
N LYS A 263 -21.85 17.51 -9.62
CA LYS A 263 -23.25 17.56 -10.09
C LYS A 263 -23.76 19.00 -10.13
N LEU A 264 -23.38 19.84 -9.17
CA LEU A 264 -23.76 21.26 -9.12
C LEU A 264 -23.09 22.11 -10.21
N ARG A 265 -21.80 21.85 -10.53
CA ARG A 265 -21.09 22.57 -11.62
C ARG A 265 -21.64 22.28 -13.02
N LYS A 266 -22.39 21.19 -13.22
CA LYS A 266 -23.11 20.92 -14.47
C LYS A 266 -24.36 21.80 -14.65
N ILE A 267 -24.81 22.50 -13.60
CA ILE A 267 -26.07 23.27 -13.57
C ILE A 267 -25.80 24.78 -13.60
N LEU A 268 -24.56 25.21 -13.39
CA LEU A 268 -24.21 26.64 -13.42
C LEU A 268 -23.83 27.07 -14.85
N PRO A 269 -24.42 28.16 -15.37
CA PRO A 269 -24.20 28.66 -16.73
C PRO A 269 -22.74 29.08 -17.01
#